data_AF-A0AAU5R7Q1-F1
#
_entry.id   AF-A0AAU5R7Q1-F1
#
_cell.length_a   1.000
_cell.length_b   1.000
_cell.length_c   1.000
_cell.angle_alpha   90.00
_cell.angle_beta   90.00
_cell.angle_gamma   90.00
#
_symmetry.space_group_name_H-M   'P 1'
#
loop_
_entity.id
_entity.type
_entity.pdbx_description
1 polymer ?
#
loop_
_entity_poly.entity_id
_entity_poly.type
_entity_poly.pdbx_seq_one_letter_code
_entity_poly.pdbx_strand_id
1 'polypeptide(L)'
;MKIQGKLFIWLSVFMLAMAITYGVWSKEPVGTTALVLSFGLTVMIGFYLAFTANRVDKMAQDNKEADVADEAGEVGFFSPHSWQPLSLAIGGALLFLGVVFGWWLAYFSAPLLLIGLFGWVFEYYRGENRTQ
;
A
#
# COMPACT_ATOMS: atom_id res chain seq x y z
N MET A 1 -11.08 -12.15 4.65
CA MET A 1 -10.39 -11.88 3.37
C MET A 1 -11.12 -12.35 2.10
N LYS A 2 -12.10 -13.28 2.14
CA LYS A 2 -12.73 -13.79 0.90
C LYS A 2 -13.52 -12.72 0.13
N ILE A 3 -14.21 -11.84 0.85
CA ILE A 3 -14.99 -10.76 0.25
C ILE A 3 -14.07 -9.72 -0.39
N GLN A 4 -13.01 -9.32 0.32
CA GLN A 4 -12.01 -8.37 -0.17
C GLN A 4 -11.32 -8.85 -1.46
N GLY A 5 -10.93 -10.13 -1.51
CA GLY A 5 -10.37 -10.73 -2.73
C GLY A 5 -11.35 -10.72 -3.89
N LYS A 6 -12.62 -11.11 -3.66
CA LYS A 6 -13.67 -11.06 -4.68
C LYS A 6 -13.92 -9.65 -5.21
N LEU A 7 -13.89 -8.63 -4.33
CA LEU A 7 -14.08 -7.23 -4.71
C LEU A 7 -13.03 -6.79 -5.75
N PHE A 8 -11.76 -7.05 -5.49
CA PHE A 8 -10.68 -6.66 -6.41
C PHE A 8 -10.68 -7.47 -7.70
N ILE A 9 -11.10 -8.74 -7.67
CA ILE A 9 -11.27 -9.55 -8.89
C ILE A 9 -12.41 -8.99 -9.76
N TRP A 10 -13.54 -8.60 -9.16
CA TRP A 10 -14.62 -7.95 -9.92
C TRP A 10 -14.18 -6.60 -10.49
N LEU A 11 -13.44 -5.82 -9.70
CA LEU A 11 -12.88 -4.56 -10.15
C LEU A 11 -11.90 -4.76 -11.32
N SER A 12 -11.08 -5.82 -11.30
CA SER A 12 -10.16 -6.09 -12.40
C SER A 12 -10.91 -6.47 -13.68
N VAL A 13 -11.95 -7.31 -13.60
CA VAL A 13 -12.82 -7.60 -14.75
C VAL A 13 -13.43 -6.32 -15.31
N PHE A 14 -13.91 -5.42 -14.45
CA PHE A 14 -14.42 -4.11 -14.87
C PHE A 14 -13.34 -3.24 -15.53
N MET A 15 -12.15 -3.13 -14.93
CA MET A 15 -11.05 -2.36 -15.49
C MET A 15 -10.60 -2.88 -16.85
N LEU A 16 -10.59 -4.21 -17.05
CA LEU A 16 -10.29 -4.83 -18.33
C LEU A 16 -11.36 -4.50 -19.38
N ALA A 17 -12.64 -4.61 -19.01
CA ALA A 17 -13.74 -4.25 -19.89
C ALA A 17 -13.68 -2.78 -20.30
N MET A 18 -13.36 -1.89 -19.36
CA MET A 18 -13.16 -0.46 -19.64
C MET A 18 -11.92 -0.21 -20.51
N ALA A 19 -10.80 -0.89 -20.27
CA ALA A 19 -9.60 -0.75 -21.07
C ALA A 19 -9.85 -1.13 -22.54
N ILE A 20 -10.58 -2.22 -22.77
CA ILE A 20 -10.93 -2.68 -24.13
C ILE A 20 -11.90 -1.70 -24.79
N THR A 21 -13.01 -1.36 -24.12
CA THR A 21 -14.03 -0.47 -24.69
C THR A 21 -13.48 0.93 -24.96
N TYR A 22 -12.73 1.50 -24.02
CA TYR A 22 -12.06 2.78 -24.18
C TYR A 22 -11.04 2.72 -25.31
N GLY A 23 -10.14 1.74 -25.33
CA GLY A 23 -9.07 1.66 -26.32
C GLY A 23 -9.59 1.50 -27.76
N VAL A 24 -10.67 0.75 -27.95
CA VAL A 24 -11.31 0.61 -29.28
C VAL A 24 -12.02 1.89 -29.71
N TRP A 25 -12.68 2.59 -28.78
CA TRP A 25 -13.47 3.78 -29.10
C TRP A 25 -12.61 5.04 -29.24
N SER A 26 -11.80 5.35 -28.21
CA SER A 26 -11.01 6.59 -28.16
C SER A 26 -9.79 6.53 -29.09
N LYS A 27 -9.23 5.33 -29.29
CA LYS A 27 -7.94 5.10 -29.98
C LYS A 27 -6.81 5.97 -29.41
N GLU A 28 -6.93 6.33 -28.13
CA GLU A 28 -6.00 7.21 -27.42
C GLU A 28 -5.08 6.37 -26.51
N PRO A 29 -3.75 6.43 -26.70
CA PRO A 29 -2.82 5.51 -26.05
C PRO A 29 -2.61 5.77 -24.55
N VAL A 30 -2.69 7.02 -24.07
CA VAL A 30 -2.37 7.38 -22.68
C VAL A 30 -3.42 6.82 -21.71
N GLY A 31 -4.70 7.07 -21.97
CA GLY A 31 -5.83 6.56 -21.19
C GLY A 31 -5.94 5.06 -21.27
N THR A 32 -5.71 4.47 -22.45
CA THR A 32 -5.69 3.01 -22.60
C THR A 32 -4.57 2.40 -21.75
N THR A 33 -3.38 3.00 -21.75
CA THR A 33 -2.24 2.55 -20.92
C THR A 33 -2.58 2.64 -19.43
N ALA A 34 -3.16 3.76 -18.98
CA ALA A 34 -3.54 3.94 -17.58
C ALA A 34 -4.58 2.91 -17.11
N LEU A 35 -5.57 2.59 -17.95
CA LEU A 35 -6.58 1.56 -17.66
C LEU A 35 -5.98 0.16 -17.61
N VAL A 36 -5.09 -0.18 -18.55
CA VAL A 36 -4.39 -1.48 -18.55
C VAL A 36 -3.49 -1.64 -17.33
N LEU A 37 -2.76 -0.60 -16.91
CA LEU A 37 -1.94 -0.64 -15.69
C LEU A 37 -2.81 -0.75 -14.43
N SER A 38 -3.95 -0.08 -14.40
CA SER A 38 -4.93 -0.18 -13.30
C SER A 38 -5.57 -1.58 -13.24
N PHE A 39 -5.83 -2.20 -14.39
CA PHE A 39 -6.19 -3.61 -14.46
C PHE A 39 -5.10 -4.50 -13.86
N GLY A 40 -3.83 -4.33 -14.25
CA GLY A 40 -2.72 -5.09 -13.68
C GLY A 40 -2.60 -4.95 -12.16
N LEU A 41 -2.73 -3.73 -11.64
CA LEU A 41 -2.71 -3.46 -10.19
C LEU A 41 -3.85 -4.18 -9.46
N THR A 42 -5.07 -4.08 -9.97
CA THR A 42 -6.25 -4.72 -9.35
C THR A 42 -6.19 -6.25 -9.41
N VAL A 43 -5.64 -6.82 -10.50
CA VAL A 43 -5.34 -8.26 -10.59
C VAL A 43 -4.32 -8.66 -9.53
N MET A 44 -3.22 -7.93 -9.37
CA MET A 44 -2.16 -8.25 -8.41
C MET A 44 -2.71 -8.27 -6.97
N ILE A 45 -3.48 -7.25 -6.59
CA ILE A 45 -4.11 -7.18 -5.27
C ILE A 45 -5.15 -8.30 -5.10
N GLY A 46 -6.05 -8.48 -6.07
CA GLY A 46 -7.09 -9.50 -6.01
C GLY A 46 -6.53 -10.92 -5.93
N PHE A 47 -5.49 -11.22 -6.72
CA PHE A 47 -4.78 -12.49 -6.69
C PHE A 47 -4.17 -12.75 -5.32
N TYR A 48 -3.41 -11.79 -4.78
CA TYR A 48 -2.78 -11.92 -3.46
C TYR A 48 -3.82 -12.20 -2.37
N LEU A 49 -4.89 -11.42 -2.32
CA LEU A 49 -5.94 -11.59 -1.31
C LEU A 49 -6.69 -12.92 -1.46
N ALA A 50 -7.01 -13.35 -2.69
CA ALA A 50 -7.66 -14.63 -2.92
C ALA A 50 -6.74 -15.82 -2.58
N PHE A 51 -5.45 -15.70 -2.91
CA PHE A 51 -4.42 -16.68 -2.59
C PHE A 51 -4.23 -16.85 -1.08
N THR A 52 -4.23 -15.74 -0.33
CA THR A 52 -4.15 -15.73 1.14
C THR A 52 -5.44 -16.25 1.78
N ALA A 53 -6.61 -15.86 1.26
CA ALA A 53 -7.91 -16.31 1.78
C ALA A 53 -8.15 -17.82 1.67
N ASN A 54 -7.37 -18.52 0.83
CA ASN A 54 -7.40 -19.98 0.71
C ASN A 54 -6.37 -20.69 1.63
N ARG A 55 -5.48 -19.94 2.28
CA ARG A 55 -4.44 -20.46 3.18
C ARG A 55 -4.66 -20.11 4.64
N VAL A 56 -5.46 -19.10 4.92
CA VAL A 56 -5.78 -18.64 6.26
C VAL A 56 -7.19 -19.09 6.62
N ASP A 57 -7.40 -19.41 7.89
CA ASP A 57 -8.71 -19.75 8.42
C ASP A 57 -9.70 -18.58 8.33
N LYS A 58 -10.99 -18.89 8.49
CA LYS A 58 -12.03 -17.86 8.52
C LYS A 58 -11.83 -16.99 9.75
N MET A 59 -11.54 -15.71 9.52
CA MET A 59 -11.47 -14.69 10.56
C MET A 59 -12.88 -14.31 11.02
N ALA A 60 -13.03 -13.76 12.23
CA ALA A 60 -14.34 -13.37 12.75
C ALA A 60 -14.99 -12.30 11.88
N GLN A 61 -14.19 -11.38 11.32
CA GLN A 61 -14.66 -10.40 10.32
C GLN A 61 -15.32 -10.99 9.05
N ASP A 62 -15.07 -12.25 8.70
CA ASP A 62 -15.69 -12.94 7.56
C ASP A 62 -16.92 -13.77 7.98
N ASN A 63 -17.25 -13.86 9.28
CA ASN A 63 -18.38 -14.61 9.83
C ASN A 63 -19.54 -13.68 10.22
N LYS A 64 -20.75 -13.97 9.71
CA LYS A 64 -21.95 -13.19 9.99
C LYS A 64 -22.53 -13.42 11.39
N GLU A 65 -22.14 -14.52 12.02
CA GLU A 65 -22.59 -14.93 13.36
C GLU A 65 -21.46 -14.78 14.39
N ALA A 66 -20.40 -14.02 14.07
CA ALA A 66 -19.30 -13.79 15.00
C ALA A 66 -19.74 -13.01 16.24
N ASP A 67 -19.22 -13.39 17.39
CA ASP A 67 -19.34 -12.64 18.64
C ASP A 67 -18.12 -11.73 18.84
N VAL A 68 -18.26 -10.70 19.67
CA VAL A 68 -17.16 -9.78 20.04
C VAL A 68 -15.99 -10.53 20.69
N ALA A 69 -16.29 -11.65 21.36
CA ALA A 69 -15.29 -12.51 21.99
C ALA A 69 -14.40 -13.27 21.00
N ASP A 70 -14.82 -13.44 19.74
CA ASP A 70 -14.10 -14.26 18.75
C ASP A 70 -12.76 -13.64 18.31
N GLU A 71 -12.57 -12.33 18.50
CA GLU A 71 -11.33 -11.58 18.22
C GLU A 71 -10.79 -10.83 19.47
N ALA A 72 -11.00 -11.38 20.67
CA ALA A 72 -10.57 -10.76 21.94
C ALA A 72 -9.05 -10.87 22.24
N GLY A 73 -8.26 -11.42 21.32
CA GLY A 73 -6.81 -11.60 21.48
C GLY A 73 -6.00 -10.32 21.29
N GLU A 74 -4.68 -10.42 21.44
CA GLU A 74 -3.77 -9.33 21.10
C GLU A 74 -3.73 -9.10 19.59
N VAL A 75 -3.97 -7.86 19.15
CA VAL A 75 -4.01 -7.50 17.71
C VAL A 75 -2.61 -7.46 17.10
N GLY A 76 -1.60 -7.10 17.88
CA GLY A 76 -0.22 -6.94 17.47
C GLY A 76 0.40 -5.65 18.00
N PHE A 77 1.60 -5.34 17.52
CA PHE A 77 2.34 -4.16 17.93
C PHE A 77 1.89 -2.91 17.16
N PHE A 78 1.63 -1.83 17.89
CA PHE A 78 1.40 -0.50 17.33
C PHE A 78 2.38 0.50 17.95
N SER A 79 3.01 1.30 17.09
CA SER A 79 3.86 2.42 17.48
C SER A 79 3.06 3.44 18.32
N PRO A 80 3.36 3.65 19.61
CA PRO A 80 2.63 4.61 20.45
C PRO A 80 2.90 6.06 20.01
N HIS A 81 4.11 6.34 19.53
CA HIS A 81 4.47 7.60 18.89
C HIS A 81 5.68 7.40 17.97
N SER A 82 5.77 8.16 16.88
CA SER A 82 6.96 8.18 16.03
C SER A 82 7.09 9.53 15.32
N TRP A 83 8.28 10.12 15.37
CA TRP A 83 8.62 11.34 14.64
C TRP A 83 9.20 11.04 13.25
N GLN A 84 9.50 9.77 12.96
CA GLN A 84 10.14 9.36 11.72
C GLN A 84 9.25 9.60 10.48
N PRO A 85 7.92 9.38 10.51
CA PRO A 85 7.04 9.73 9.39
C PRO A 85 7.12 11.22 9.01
N LEU A 86 7.23 12.11 9.99
CA LEU A 86 7.35 13.55 9.74
C LEU A 86 8.68 13.89 9.06
N SER A 87 9.79 13.34 9.56
CA SER A 87 11.12 13.52 8.94
C SER A 87 11.12 13.04 7.49
N LEU A 88 10.52 11.88 7.23
CA LEU A 88 10.43 11.29 5.89
C LEU A 88 9.52 12.11 4.96
N ALA A 89 8.42 12.66 5.48
CA ALA A 89 7.55 13.56 4.72
C ALA A 89 8.26 14.85 4.33
N ILE A 90 9.02 15.47 5.26
CA ILE A 90 9.80 16.68 4.97
C ILE A 90 10.88 16.39 3.92
N GLY A 91 11.62 15.30 4.08
CA GLY A 91 12.63 14.87 3.11
C GLY A 91 12.02 14.62 1.72
N GLY A 92 10.86 13.96 1.66
CA GLY A 92 10.14 13.69 0.43
C GLY A 92 9.65 14.97 -0.23
N ALA A 93 9.05 15.88 0.54
CA ALA A 93 8.60 17.18 0.05
C ALA A 93 9.76 18.00 -0.54
N LEU A 94 10.91 18.07 0.15
CA LEU A 94 12.09 18.78 -0.35
C LEU A 94 12.65 18.13 -1.63
N LEU A 95 12.62 16.80 -1.74
CA LEU A 95 13.05 16.10 -2.95
C LEU A 95 12.13 16.45 -4.13
N PHE A 96 10.82 16.45 -3.94
CA PHE A 96 9.85 16.85 -4.96
C PHE A 96 9.98 18.33 -5.34
N LEU A 97 10.29 19.22 -4.39
CA LEU A 97 10.60 20.63 -4.68
C LEU A 97 11.84 20.77 -5.57
N GLY A 98 12.76 19.80 -5.58
CA GLY A 98 13.90 19.76 -6.49
C GLY A 98 13.50 19.74 -7.98
N VAL A 99 12.31 19.24 -8.33
CA VAL A 99 11.80 19.29 -9.71
C VAL A 99 11.54 20.73 -10.15
N VAL A 100 11.18 21.61 -9.22
CA VAL A 100 10.86 23.03 -9.49
C VAL A 100 12.08 23.93 -9.33
N PHE A 101 12.84 23.78 -8.24
CA PHE A 101 13.95 24.66 -7.88
C PHE A 101 15.33 24.17 -8.36
N GLY A 102 15.38 22.95 -8.91
CA GLY A 102 16.59 22.33 -9.47
C GLY A 102 17.11 21.15 -8.65
N TRP A 103 17.76 20.23 -9.35
CA TRP A 103 18.27 18.96 -8.80
C TRP A 103 19.31 19.09 -7.69
N TRP A 104 19.89 20.27 -7.50
CA TRP A 104 20.83 20.52 -6.39
C TRP A 104 20.15 20.31 -5.02
N LEU A 105 18.84 20.58 -4.92
CA LEU A 105 18.05 20.34 -3.70
C LEU A 105 17.91 18.84 -3.39
N ALA A 106 18.04 17.97 -4.40
CA ALA A 106 18.05 16.52 -4.23
C ALA A 106 19.25 16.06 -3.37
N TYR A 107 20.41 16.71 -3.51
CA TYR A 107 21.61 16.37 -2.72
C TYR A 107 21.41 16.63 -1.22
N PHE A 108 20.60 17.62 -0.85
CA PHE A 108 20.31 17.95 0.55
C PHE A 108 19.11 17.18 1.11
N SER A 109 18.12 16.86 0.28
CA SER A 109 16.94 16.10 0.69
C SER A 109 17.20 14.60 0.80
N ALA A 110 18.08 14.02 -0.04
CA ALA A 110 18.38 12.60 -0.02
C ALA A 110 18.94 12.11 1.34
N PRO A 111 19.92 12.77 1.98
CA PRO A 111 20.37 12.37 3.32
C PRO A 111 19.24 12.41 4.36
N LEU A 112 18.37 13.43 4.31
CA LEU A 112 17.24 13.54 5.24
C LEU A 112 16.26 12.38 5.06
N LEU A 113 15.94 12.02 3.82
CA LEU A 113 15.11 10.85 3.49
C LEU A 113 15.74 9.54 3.99
N LEU A 114 17.03 9.35 3.75
CA LEU A 114 17.74 8.13 4.17
C LEU A 114 17.77 8.00 5.68
N ILE A 115 18.04 9.10 6.40
CA ILE A 115 18.02 9.12 7.87
C ILE A 115 16.61 8.87 8.39
N GLY A 116 15.58 9.51 7.82
CA GLY A 116 14.19 9.29 8.20
C GLY A 116 13.72 7.85 7.95
N LEU A 117 14.08 7.26 6.81
CA LEU A 117 13.77 5.87 6.47
C LEU A 117 14.47 4.89 7.41
N PHE A 118 15.77 5.08 7.62
CA PHE A 118 16.54 4.26 8.56
C PHE A 118 16.01 4.40 9.99
N GLY A 119 15.66 5.62 10.38
CA GLY A 119 14.98 5.91 11.64
C GLY A 119 13.71 5.10 11.77
N TRP A 120 12.80 5.20 10.79
CA TRP A 120 11.49 4.55 10.85
C TRP A 120 11.55 3.03 10.86
N VAL A 121 12.41 2.43 10.04
CA VAL A 121 12.54 0.96 9.95
C VAL A 121 13.15 0.38 11.22
N PHE A 122 14.15 1.05 11.80
CA PHE A 122 14.90 0.52 12.95
C PHE A 122 14.48 1.14 14.28
N GLU A 123 13.41 1.94 14.36
CA GLU A 123 13.00 2.65 15.57
C GLU A 123 12.77 1.70 16.75
N TYR A 124 12.11 0.58 16.49
CA TYR A 124 11.74 -0.41 17.50
C TYR A 124 12.74 -1.55 17.66
N TYR A 125 13.86 -1.52 16.93
CA TYR A 125 14.90 -2.57 16.96
C TYR A 125 16.22 -2.08 17.57
N ARG A 126 16.16 -1.09 18.46
CA ARG A 126 17.32 -0.49 19.15
C ARG A 126 17.14 -0.49 20.66
N GLY A 127 18.25 -0.55 21.40
CA GLY A 127 18.25 -0.46 22.87
C GLY A 127 17.54 -1.62 23.56
N GLU A 128 16.78 -1.31 24.62
CA GLU A 128 15.99 -2.26 25.43
C GLU A 128 14.99 -3.07 24.59
N ASN A 129 14.47 -2.50 23.50
CA ASN A 129 13.42 -3.09 22.66
C ASN A 129 13.96 -4.05 21.58
N ARG A 130 15.26 -4.35 21.56
CA ARG A 130 15.90 -5.10 20.46
C ARG A 130 15.43 -6.55 20.30
N THR A 131 14.83 -7.14 21.33
CA THR A 131 14.40 -8.55 21.36
C THR A 131 12.90 -8.73 21.62
N GLN A 132 12.13 -7.66 21.51
CA GLN A 132 10.66 -7.71 21.54
C GLN A 132 10.12 -8.29 20.22
#